data_AF-A0A535FGQ7-F1
#
_entry.id   AF-A0A535FGQ7-F1
#
_cell.length_a   1.000
_cell.length_b   1.000
_cell.length_c   1.000
_cell.angle_alpha   90.00
_cell.angle_beta   90.00
_cell.angle_gamma   90.00
#
_symmetry.space_group_name_H-M   'P 1'
#
loop_
_entity.id
_entity.type
_entity.pdbx_description
1 polymer ?
#
loop_
_entity_poly.entity_id
_entity_poly.type
_entity_poly.pdbx_seq_one_letter_code
_entity_poly.pdbx_strand_id
1 'polypeptide(L)'
;MVWANDTINEVYGVTFLAGQALPPIPDWYLSGPSGNPTSYDGSSFLNSGLLYGADAGRNHSFAVTFTKMGTFSYVDVGDAFLGMRGSVIVTPTD
;
A
#
# COMPACT_ATOMS: atom_id res chain seq x y z
N MET A 1 7.80 7.13 4.01
CA MET A 1 7.64 5.72 4.39
C MET A 1 7.95 4.85 3.18
N VAL A 2 8.61 3.72 3.38
CA VAL A 2 8.89 2.75 2.32
C VAL A 2 8.40 1.38 2.79
N TRP A 3 7.68 0.68 1.92
CA TRP A 3 7.39 -0.74 2.04
C TRP A 3 8.21 -1.48 1.00
N ALA A 4 8.80 -2.60 1.40
CA ALA A 4 9.53 -3.49 0.52
C ALA A 4 9.05 -4.94 0.77
N ASN A 5 8.87 -5.69 -0.31
CA ASN A 5 8.65 -7.11 -0.24
C ASN A 5 10.00 -7.84 -0.36
N ASP A 6 10.62 -8.08 0.78
CA ASP A 6 11.90 -8.79 0.89
C ASP A 6 11.71 -10.32 1.03
N THR A 7 10.51 -10.84 0.77
CA THR A 7 10.25 -12.28 0.76
C THR A 7 10.53 -12.86 -0.63
N ILE A 8 10.40 -14.19 -0.73
CA ILE A 8 10.64 -14.97 -1.95
C ILE A 8 9.31 -15.61 -2.36
N ASN A 9 8.96 -15.56 -3.64
CA ASN A 9 7.75 -16.16 -4.23
C ASN A 9 6.39 -15.67 -3.70
N GLU A 10 6.33 -14.63 -2.89
CA GLU A 10 5.07 -14.03 -2.44
C GLU A 10 4.86 -12.67 -3.10
N VAL A 11 3.59 -12.27 -3.22
CA VAL A 11 3.20 -10.99 -3.78
C VAL A 11 2.29 -10.32 -2.78
N TYR A 12 2.66 -9.09 -2.42
CA TYR A 12 1.91 -8.27 -1.48
C TYR A 12 1.49 -6.95 -2.14
N GLY A 13 0.72 -6.16 -1.42
CA GLY A 13 0.40 -4.80 -1.80
C GLY A 13 0.09 -3.92 -0.62
N VAL A 14 0.18 -2.61 -0.85
CA VAL A 14 -0.15 -1.58 0.12
C VAL A 14 -1.27 -0.75 -0.47
N THR A 15 -2.46 -0.88 0.11
CA THR A 15 -3.64 -0.11 -0.29
C THR A 15 -4.13 0.75 0.87
N PHE A 16 -4.13 2.07 0.69
CA PHE A 16 -4.88 2.99 1.55
C PHE A 16 -6.26 3.19 0.94
N LEU A 17 -7.29 2.78 1.68
CA LEU A 17 -8.67 2.82 1.19
C LEU A 17 -9.28 4.23 1.23
N ALA A 18 -8.78 5.12 2.10
CA ALA A 18 -9.33 6.47 2.31
C ALA A 18 -10.87 6.48 2.48
N GLY A 19 -11.39 5.52 3.25
CA GLY A 19 -12.83 5.36 3.50
C GLY A 19 -13.61 4.57 2.44
N GLN A 20 -12.97 4.15 1.34
CA GLN A 20 -13.59 3.28 0.35
C GLN A 20 -13.68 1.83 0.85
N ALA A 21 -14.56 1.05 0.22
CA ALA A 21 -14.66 -0.39 0.48
C ALA A 21 -13.40 -1.12 -0.01
N LEU A 22 -13.14 -2.31 0.57
CA LEU A 22 -12.12 -3.21 0.05
C LEU A 22 -12.42 -3.55 -1.42
N PRO A 23 -11.45 -3.38 -2.34
CA PRO A 23 -11.62 -3.80 -3.72
C PRO A 23 -11.87 -5.31 -3.81
N PRO A 24 -12.73 -5.76 -4.75
CA PRO A 24 -12.94 -7.19 -4.97
C PRO A 24 -11.70 -7.84 -5.62
N ILE A 25 -11.55 -9.13 -5.36
CA ILE A 25 -10.61 -10.02 -6.06
C ILE A 25 -11.40 -10.74 -7.16
N PRO A 26 -10.88 -10.89 -8.40
CA PRO A 26 -9.49 -10.66 -8.82
C PRO A 26 -9.16 -9.23 -9.27
N ASP A 27 -10.13 -8.31 -9.32
CA ASP A 27 -9.97 -6.98 -9.90
C ASP A 27 -8.79 -6.20 -9.30
N TRP A 28 -8.55 -6.32 -7.99
CA TRP A 28 -7.41 -5.70 -7.34
C TRP A 28 -6.05 -6.16 -7.91
N TYR A 29 -5.87 -7.46 -8.19
CA TYR A 29 -4.64 -7.99 -8.79
C TYR A 29 -4.40 -7.48 -10.21
N LEU A 30 -5.48 -7.11 -10.91
CA LEU A 30 -5.43 -6.54 -12.25
C LEU A 30 -5.30 -5.00 -12.22
N SER A 31 -5.48 -4.39 -11.05
CA SER A 31 -5.30 -2.96 -10.87
C SER A 31 -3.82 -2.60 -10.79
N GLY A 32 -3.42 -1.59 -11.58
CA GLY A 32 -2.09 -1.01 -11.48
C GLY A 32 -1.93 -0.11 -10.25
N PRO A 33 -0.72 0.41 -10.01
CA PRO A 33 -0.52 1.46 -9.02
C PRO A 33 -1.40 2.67 -9.31
N SER A 34 -1.93 3.30 -8.27
CA SER A 34 -2.72 4.52 -8.41
C SER A 34 -1.80 5.71 -8.66
N GLY A 35 -1.55 6.01 -9.95
CA GLY A 35 -0.80 7.19 -10.38
C GLY A 35 0.68 7.19 -9.95
N ASN A 36 1.23 8.38 -9.66
CA ASN A 36 2.62 8.59 -9.22
C ASN A 36 2.65 9.23 -7.81
N PRO A 37 2.27 8.50 -6.76
CA PRO A 37 1.96 9.09 -5.46
C PRO A 37 3.22 9.21 -4.61
N THR A 38 4.11 10.13 -4.98
CA THR A 38 5.22 10.53 -4.11
C THR A 38 4.72 11.24 -2.85
N SER A 39 3.54 11.84 -2.90
CA SER A 39 2.87 12.53 -1.80
C SER A 39 1.48 11.96 -1.53
N TYR A 40 1.11 11.91 -0.25
CA TYR A 40 -0.17 11.40 0.20
C TYR A 40 -0.66 12.16 1.43
N ASP A 41 -1.91 12.60 1.42
CA ASP A 41 -2.51 13.38 2.51
C ASP A 41 -3.65 12.64 3.23
N GLY A 42 -3.92 11.39 2.83
CA GLY A 42 -5.00 10.56 3.39
C GLY A 42 -6.36 10.67 2.72
N SER A 43 -6.53 11.55 1.74
CA SER A 43 -7.87 11.89 1.23
C SER A 43 -8.34 11.02 0.06
N SER A 44 -7.44 10.31 -0.61
CA SER A 44 -7.75 9.56 -1.83
C SER A 44 -7.31 8.11 -1.73
N PHE A 45 -7.95 7.26 -2.52
CA PHE A 45 -7.50 5.88 -2.66
C PHE A 45 -6.08 5.84 -3.21
N LEU A 46 -5.23 5.03 -2.59
CA LEU A 46 -3.84 4.88 -2.97
C LEU A 46 -3.46 3.39 -2.96
N ASN A 47 -3.05 2.86 -4.10
CA ASN A 47 -2.62 1.49 -4.30
C ASN A 47 -1.18 1.48 -4.82
N SER A 48 -0.32 0.66 -4.21
CA SER A 48 1.04 0.40 -4.70
C SER A 48 1.07 -0.40 -6.00
N GLY A 49 -0.04 -1.06 -6.36
CA GLY A 49 0.00 -2.20 -7.25
C GLY A 49 0.70 -3.39 -6.57
N LEU A 50 0.95 -4.45 -7.33
CA LEU A 50 1.61 -5.65 -6.82
C LEU A 50 3.10 -5.39 -6.55
N LEU A 51 3.52 -5.67 -5.32
CA LEU A 51 4.90 -5.72 -4.88
C LEU A 51 5.36 -7.18 -4.89
N TYR A 52 6.18 -7.51 -5.88
CA TYR A 52 6.72 -8.86 -6.05
C TYR A 52 7.91 -9.09 -5.13
N GLY A 53 8.23 -10.35 -4.83
CA GLY A 53 9.45 -10.70 -4.11
C GLY A 53 10.71 -10.14 -4.77
N ALA A 54 11.74 -9.86 -3.96
CA ALA A 54 12.96 -9.18 -4.40
C ALA A 54 13.72 -9.93 -5.52
N ASP A 55 13.52 -11.24 -5.64
CA ASP A 55 14.13 -12.12 -6.64
C ASP A 55 13.37 -12.16 -7.98
N ALA A 56 12.17 -11.60 -8.06
CA ALA A 56 11.30 -11.71 -9.23
C ALA A 56 11.70 -10.82 -10.42
N GLY A 57 12.67 -9.90 -10.25
CA GLY A 57 13.05 -8.94 -11.29
C GLY A 57 11.95 -7.92 -11.65
N ARG A 58 10.99 -7.71 -10.74
CA ARG A 58 9.85 -6.78 -10.89
C ARG A 58 9.85 -5.76 -9.75
N ASN A 59 8.91 -4.81 -9.78
CA ASN A 59 8.79 -3.83 -8.70
C ASN A 59 8.50 -4.55 -7.36
N HIS A 60 9.34 -4.31 -6.37
CA HIS A 60 9.25 -4.93 -5.04
C HIS A 60 9.09 -3.89 -3.92
N SER A 61 9.12 -2.60 -4.24
CA SER A 61 9.02 -1.54 -3.23
C SER A 61 8.03 -0.45 -3.61
N PHE A 62 7.56 0.25 -2.59
CA PHE A 62 6.62 1.36 -2.69
C PHE A 62 7.01 2.44 -1.67
N ALA A 63 7.15 3.68 -2.15
CA ALA A 63 7.59 4.81 -1.34
C ALA A 63 6.54 5.94 -1.39
N VAL A 64 6.17 6.45 -0.21
CA VAL A 64 5.17 7.51 -0.06
C VAL A 64 5.63 8.53 0.98
N THR A 65 5.44 9.82 0.67
CA THR A 65 5.63 10.93 1.61
C THR A 65 4.28 11.40 2.12
N PHE A 66 4.08 11.36 3.44
CA PHE A 66 2.85 11.86 4.04
C PHE A 66 2.92 13.36 4.25
N THR A 67 1.93 14.10 3.78
CA THR A 67 1.93 15.59 3.84
C THR A 67 1.03 16.15 4.95
N LYS A 68 0.23 15.30 5.59
CA LYS A 68 -0.63 15.66 6.72
C LYS A 68 -0.30 14.80 7.94
N MET A 69 -0.41 15.41 9.11
CA MET A 69 -0.42 14.69 10.37
C MET A 69 -1.71 13.87 10.49
N GLY A 70 -1.63 12.73 11.15
CA GLY A 70 -2.77 11.84 11.33
C GLY A 70 -2.40 10.37 11.31
N THR A 71 -3.42 9.52 11.36
CA THR A 71 -3.28 8.06 11.25
C THR A 71 -3.84 7.61 9.92
N PHE A 72 -3.03 6.87 9.15
CA PHE A 72 -3.36 6.39 7.81
C PHE A 72 -3.34 4.86 7.81
N SER A 73 -4.51 4.23 7.80
CA SER A 73 -4.63 2.78 7.72
C SER A 73 -4.39 2.29 6.30
N TYR A 74 -3.62 1.22 6.18
CA TYR A 74 -3.40 0.48 4.93
C TYR A 74 -3.69 -1.01 5.12
N VAL A 75 -3.93 -1.68 4.01
CA VAL A 75 -4.27 -3.10 3.95
C VAL A 75 -3.61 -3.72 2.74
N ASP A 76 -3.17 -4.96 2.89
CA ASP A 76 -2.98 -5.85 1.74
C ASP A 76 -4.34 -6.44 1.38
N VAL A 77 -4.84 -6.14 0.19
CA VAL A 77 -6.17 -6.62 -0.23
C VAL A 77 -6.18 -8.14 -0.45
N GLY A 78 -5.07 -8.71 -0.93
CA GLY A 78 -4.92 -10.15 -1.12
C GLY A 78 -5.04 -10.93 0.19
N ASP A 79 -4.40 -10.41 1.25
CA ASP A 79 -4.34 -11.04 2.57
C ASP A 79 -5.21 -10.33 3.63
N ALA A 80 -6.19 -9.53 3.19
CA ALA A 80 -7.07 -8.78 4.09
C ALA A 80 -7.87 -9.69 5.03
N PHE A 81 -8.27 -10.87 4.55
CA PHE A 81 -8.95 -11.89 5.36
C PHE A 81 -8.01 -12.51 6.41
N LEU A 82 -6.73 -12.66 6.09
CA LEU A 82 -5.70 -13.15 7.02
C LEU A 82 -5.26 -12.07 8.02
N GLY A 83 -5.77 -10.84 7.88
CA GLY A 83 -5.56 -9.76 8.82
C GLY A 83 -4.40 -8.84 8.48
N MET A 84 -3.82 -8.92 7.28
CA MET A 84 -2.67 -8.13 6.88
C MET A 84 -3.04 -6.64 6.69
N ARG A 85 -2.99 -5.90 7.80
CA ARG A 85 -3.36 -4.49 7.93
C ARG A 85 -2.33 -3.77 8.78
N GLY A 86 -2.16 -2.48 8.55
CA GLY A 86 -1.30 -1.64 9.36
C GLY A 86 -1.75 -0.19 9.37
N SER A 87 -1.05 0.65 10.12
CA SER A 87 -1.31 2.08 10.16
C SER A 87 0.00 2.87 10.23
N VAL A 88 0.08 3.95 9.46
CA VAL A 88 1.14 4.94 9.59
C VAL A 88 0.63 6.09 10.45
N ILE A 89 1.34 6.44 11.52
CA ILE A 89 1.05 7.59 12.36
C ILE A 89 2.07 8.68 12.04
N VAL A 90 1.59 9.85 11.62
CA VAL A 90 2.41 11.02 11.31
C VAL A 90 2.16 12.08 12.36
N THR A 91 3.19 12.39 13.13
CA THR A 91 3.17 13.38 14.22
C THR A 91 3.89 14.67 13.80
N PRO A 92 3.68 15.79 14.52
CA PRO A 92 4.55 16.94 14.39
C PRO A 92 6.01 16.54 14.62
N THR A 93 6.93 17.22 13.94
CA THR A 93 8.34 17.24 14.33
C THR A 93 8.50 18.25 15.46
N ASP A 94 8.98 17.79 16.62
CA ASP A 94 9.37 18.63 17.75
C ASP A 94 10.59 19.52 17.42
#